data_AF-A0A511N1D1-F1
#
_entry.id   AF-A0A511N1D1-F1
#
_cell.length_a   1.000
_cell.length_b   1.000
_cell.length_c   1.000
_cell.angle_alpha   90.00
_cell.angle_beta   90.00
_cell.angle_gamma   90.00
#
_symmetry.space_group_name_H-M   'P 1'
#
loop_
_entity.id
_entity.type
_entity.pdbx_description
1 polymer ?
#
loop_
_entity_poly.entity_id
_entity_poly.type
_entity_poly.pdbx_seq_one_letter_code
_entity_poly.pdbx_strand_id
1 'polypeptide(L)'
;MLTRMLLIRLYHKTDMKRILALALASLGAAQAQLMNPPEFILNSSFFQGHQKAADGSYKKGFNTLKLTSKAGLVLKAEYTSNNTNLQTAAQLIAYLTGYGESFEEPVLNFLKQNQKELSRGVSVLDQDSQYNISVVQQSGLLGLSVERHQFPESTFPKNVPTYGDPKAKVAIRILSDYQCPYCQRLATTVLSSWKKQAGSLGIKIEHHHFPLSYHQNAFPAAEAAECANAQGKFWEFTDAAFQDWNWTKKPVPDALKDFSRMAGKLKLDTKKFDRCLATHQFKDRVNEGLKTGQAARLTGTPSVYVGGFKVVDYNNWKEMMTLIQLSQ
;
A
#
# COMPACT_ATOMS: atom_id res chain seq x y z
N MET A 1 1.02 -37.59 -16.95
CA MET A 1 2.09 -36.59 -16.74
C MET A 1 1.85 -35.32 -17.57
N LEU A 2 0.58 -34.88 -17.69
CA LEU A 2 0.14 -33.86 -18.66
C LEU A 2 -0.91 -32.88 -18.10
N THR A 3 -1.02 -32.78 -16.77
CA THR A 3 -2.04 -31.93 -16.10
C THR A 3 -1.43 -30.85 -15.20
N ARG A 4 -0.13 -30.58 -15.32
CA ARG A 4 0.61 -29.64 -14.45
C ARG A 4 1.19 -28.42 -15.15
N MET A 5 0.87 -28.20 -16.43
CA MET A 5 1.59 -27.26 -17.29
C MET A 5 0.79 -26.07 -17.85
N LEU A 6 -0.45 -25.85 -17.39
CA LEU A 6 -1.31 -24.79 -17.95
C LEU A 6 -1.45 -23.51 -17.10
N LEU A 7 -0.82 -23.40 -15.92
CA LEU A 7 -1.08 -22.29 -14.98
C LEU A 7 0.13 -21.40 -14.65
N ILE A 8 1.25 -21.48 -15.38
CA ILE A 8 2.48 -20.71 -15.04
C ILE A 8 3.02 -19.85 -16.20
N ARG A 9 2.24 -19.59 -17.27
CA ARG A 9 2.78 -18.84 -18.43
C ARG A 9 1.87 -17.75 -19.01
N LEU A 10 1.37 -16.84 -18.18
CA LEU A 10 0.74 -15.58 -18.67
C LEU A 10 1.00 -14.36 -17.77
N TYR A 11 2.20 -14.22 -17.19
CA TYR A 11 2.54 -13.00 -16.43
C TYR A 11 3.30 -11.91 -17.22
N HIS A 12 3.69 -12.16 -18.47
CA HIS A 12 4.41 -11.17 -19.28
C HIS A 12 4.00 -11.26 -20.75
N LYS A 13 3.24 -10.24 -21.20
CA LYS A 13 3.07 -9.72 -22.58
C LYS A 13 1.59 -9.52 -22.93
N THR A 14 1.03 -8.43 -22.44
CA THR A 14 0.31 -7.40 -23.21
C THR A 14 -0.25 -6.38 -22.21
N ASP A 15 0.13 -5.12 -22.37
CA ASP A 15 -0.38 -3.96 -21.66
C ASP A 15 -1.90 -3.82 -21.84
N MET A 16 -2.67 -4.40 -20.92
CA MET A 16 -4.06 -3.99 -20.73
C MET A 16 -4.50 -4.22 -19.29
N LYS A 17 -3.82 -3.54 -18.33
CA LYS A 17 -4.30 -3.43 -16.95
C LYS A 17 -5.52 -2.50 -16.93
N ARG A 18 -6.72 -3.06 -17.08
CA ARG A 18 -7.98 -2.31 -16.89
C ARG A 18 -8.23 -2.17 -15.39
N ILE A 19 -8.28 -0.94 -14.90
CA ILE A 19 -8.42 -0.60 -13.48
C ILE A 19 -9.91 -0.59 -13.13
N LEU A 20 -10.28 -1.25 -12.02
CA LEU A 20 -11.58 -1.04 -11.38
C LEU A 20 -11.49 0.24 -10.53
N ALA A 21 -11.57 1.39 -11.18
CA ALA A 21 -11.71 2.69 -10.50
C ALA A 21 -13.20 3.07 -10.52
N LEU A 22 -13.64 3.80 -9.49
CA LEU A 22 -15.04 4.11 -9.14
C LEU A 22 -15.74 2.98 -8.37
N ALA A 23 -16.24 3.13 -7.15
CA ALA A 23 -16.50 4.33 -6.36
C ALA A 23 -16.69 3.90 -4.90
N LEU A 24 -15.74 4.13 -3.99
CA LEU A 24 -15.91 3.70 -2.59
C LEU A 24 -15.15 4.64 -1.64
N ALA A 25 -15.63 5.89 -1.50
CA ALA A 25 -15.08 6.86 -0.56
C ALA A 25 -15.62 6.72 0.88
N SER A 26 -16.43 5.70 1.18
CA SER A 26 -17.11 5.61 2.48
C SER A 26 -17.72 4.23 2.75
N LEU A 27 -16.89 3.19 2.91
CA LEU A 27 -17.37 1.91 3.42
C LEU A 27 -16.69 1.57 4.74
N GLY A 28 -17.51 1.35 5.75
CA GLY A 28 -17.08 0.80 7.03
C GLY A 28 -16.44 -0.58 6.85
N ALA A 29 -15.56 -0.92 7.79
CA ALA A 29 -14.72 -2.11 7.78
C ALA A 29 -15.54 -3.41 7.71
N ALA A 30 -15.81 -3.90 6.50
CA ALA A 30 -15.90 -5.33 6.30
C ALA A 30 -14.47 -5.88 6.46
N GLN A 31 -14.31 -6.88 7.32
CA GLN A 31 -12.99 -7.44 7.64
C GLN A 31 -12.54 -8.28 6.43
N ALA A 32 -11.40 -7.91 5.83
CA ALA A 32 -10.73 -8.73 4.84
C ALA A 32 -10.62 -10.18 5.31
N GLN A 33 -10.98 -11.15 4.47
CA GLN A 33 -10.90 -12.57 4.84
C GLN A 33 -9.49 -13.11 4.59
N LEU A 34 -8.80 -12.56 3.58
CA LEU A 34 -7.34 -12.58 3.57
C LEU A 34 -6.80 -11.86 4.82
N MET A 35 -5.58 -12.19 5.21
CA MET A 35 -4.95 -11.71 6.46
C MET A 35 -5.59 -12.27 7.75
N ASN A 36 -6.41 -13.33 7.63
CA ASN A 36 -6.87 -14.15 8.76
C ASN A 36 -6.32 -15.60 8.64
N PRO A 37 -6.41 -16.40 9.72
CA PRO A 37 -6.16 -17.83 9.64
C PRO A 37 -7.05 -18.53 8.59
N PRO A 38 -6.59 -19.64 7.97
CA PRO A 38 -7.35 -20.36 6.94
C PRO A 38 -8.78 -20.70 7.35
N GLU A 39 -8.99 -20.95 8.64
CA GLU A 39 -10.24 -21.41 9.23
C GLU A 39 -11.36 -20.36 9.06
N PHE A 40 -10.99 -19.09 9.02
CA PHE A 40 -11.92 -17.99 8.79
C PHE A 40 -12.57 -18.08 7.39
N ILE A 41 -11.78 -18.47 6.39
CA ILE A 41 -12.26 -18.71 5.03
C ILE A 41 -13.04 -20.01 4.95
N LEU A 42 -12.49 -21.10 5.51
CA LEU A 42 -13.06 -22.44 5.39
C LEU A 42 -14.42 -22.60 6.08
N ASN A 43 -14.67 -21.84 7.15
CA ASN A 43 -15.94 -21.85 7.88
C ASN A 43 -17.04 -21.00 7.22
N SER A 44 -16.77 -20.34 6.10
CA SER A 44 -17.78 -19.58 5.36
C SER A 44 -18.75 -20.49 4.60
N SER A 45 -19.92 -19.95 4.27
CA SER A 45 -20.92 -20.61 3.44
C SER A 45 -20.40 -20.97 2.04
N PHE A 46 -19.44 -20.20 1.50
CA PHE A 46 -18.81 -20.51 0.21
C PHE A 46 -18.07 -21.84 0.23
N PHE A 47 -17.42 -22.16 1.36
CA PHE A 47 -16.51 -23.30 1.47
C PHE A 47 -17.05 -24.44 2.32
N GLN A 48 -18.27 -24.32 2.84
CA GLN A 48 -18.94 -25.38 3.61
C GLN A 48 -18.97 -26.71 2.83
N GLY A 49 -18.44 -27.76 3.47
CA GLY A 49 -18.35 -29.11 2.91
C GLY A 49 -17.15 -29.34 1.98
N HIS A 50 -16.24 -28.36 1.82
CA HIS A 50 -14.94 -28.65 1.20
C HIS A 50 -14.08 -29.47 2.17
N GLN A 51 -13.43 -30.50 1.65
CA GLN A 51 -12.55 -31.39 2.42
C GLN A 51 -11.10 -31.20 1.98
N LYS A 52 -10.17 -31.25 2.93
CA LYS A 52 -8.75 -31.13 2.65
C LYS A 52 -8.27 -32.35 1.85
N ALA A 53 -7.67 -32.10 0.70
CA ALA A 53 -7.06 -33.09 -0.18
C ALA A 53 -5.57 -33.28 0.15
N ALA A 54 -4.98 -34.37 -0.35
CA ALA A 54 -3.58 -34.70 -0.14
C ALA A 54 -2.59 -33.65 -0.71
N ASP A 55 -3.01 -32.89 -1.73
CA ASP A 55 -2.24 -31.80 -2.33
C ASP A 55 -2.32 -30.49 -1.51
N GLY A 56 -3.01 -30.50 -0.36
CA GLY A 56 -3.20 -29.36 0.52
C GLY A 56 -4.33 -28.40 0.11
N SER A 57 -4.99 -28.64 -1.02
CA SER A 57 -6.20 -27.91 -1.41
C SER A 57 -7.44 -28.42 -0.69
N TYR A 58 -8.54 -27.67 -0.77
CA TYR A 58 -9.84 -28.03 -0.22
C TYR A 58 -10.82 -28.25 -1.38
N LYS A 59 -11.47 -29.40 -1.43
CA LYS A 59 -12.30 -29.81 -2.59
C LYS A 59 -13.74 -30.14 -2.20
N LYS A 60 -14.69 -29.75 -3.05
CA LYS A 60 -16.10 -30.16 -3.01
C LYS A 60 -16.59 -30.43 -4.42
N GLY A 61 -16.66 -31.70 -4.82
CA GLY A 61 -16.89 -32.07 -6.21
C GLY A 61 -15.78 -31.51 -7.11
N PHE A 62 -16.14 -30.70 -8.11
CA PHE A 62 -15.18 -30.02 -9.01
C PHE A 62 -14.57 -28.75 -8.41
N ASN A 63 -15.16 -28.21 -7.35
CA ASN A 63 -14.71 -26.96 -6.76
C ASN A 63 -13.43 -27.20 -5.97
N THR A 64 -12.39 -26.41 -6.23
CA THR A 64 -11.09 -26.51 -5.57
C THR A 64 -10.70 -25.14 -5.03
N LEU A 65 -10.39 -25.06 -3.74
CA LEU A 65 -9.81 -23.90 -3.07
C LEU A 65 -8.38 -24.24 -2.63
N LYS A 66 -7.41 -23.39 -2.96
CA LYS A 66 -6.06 -23.46 -2.43
C LYS A 66 -5.73 -22.17 -1.70
N LEU A 67 -5.21 -22.32 -0.48
CA LEU A 67 -4.81 -21.20 0.37
C LEU A 67 -3.28 -21.20 0.51
N THR A 68 -2.67 -20.05 0.30
CA THR A 68 -1.24 -19.83 0.58
C THR A 68 -1.15 -18.92 1.80
N SER A 69 -0.43 -19.37 2.82
CA SER A 69 -0.32 -18.67 4.10
C SER A 69 1.13 -18.39 4.48
N LYS A 70 1.36 -17.29 5.20
CA LYS A 70 2.62 -16.95 5.86
C LYS A 70 2.32 -16.54 7.30
N ALA A 71 3.14 -16.98 8.25
CA ALA A 71 2.95 -16.69 9.68
C ALA A 71 1.51 -16.98 10.19
N GLY A 72 0.87 -18.04 9.67
CA GLY A 72 -0.49 -18.42 10.04
C GLY A 72 -1.61 -17.62 9.37
N LEU A 73 -1.30 -16.66 8.49
CA LEU A 73 -2.27 -15.80 7.82
C LEU A 73 -2.35 -16.10 6.32
N VAL A 74 -3.56 -16.17 5.77
CA VAL A 74 -3.77 -16.38 4.34
C VAL A 74 -3.39 -15.12 3.57
N LEU A 75 -2.41 -15.24 2.68
CA LEU A 75 -2.00 -14.18 1.75
C LEU A 75 -2.60 -14.35 0.35
N LYS A 76 -2.99 -15.56 -0.03
CA LYS A 76 -3.58 -15.83 -1.34
C LYS A 76 -4.61 -16.94 -1.27
N ALA A 77 -5.74 -16.73 -1.93
CA ALA A 77 -6.76 -17.74 -2.17
C ALA A 77 -6.94 -17.94 -3.69
N GLU A 78 -6.82 -19.18 -4.14
CA GLU A 78 -7.04 -19.60 -5.52
C GLU A 78 -8.25 -20.53 -5.55
N TYR A 79 -9.26 -20.19 -6.33
CA TYR A 79 -10.49 -20.95 -6.45
C TYR A 79 -10.73 -21.37 -7.90
N THR A 80 -11.16 -22.60 -8.13
CA THR A 80 -11.55 -23.11 -9.44
C THR A 80 -12.88 -23.83 -9.34
N SER A 81 -13.79 -23.57 -10.28
CA SER A 81 -15.13 -24.16 -10.34
C SER A 81 -15.57 -24.42 -11.77
N ASN A 82 -16.44 -25.41 -11.96
CA ASN A 82 -17.19 -25.61 -13.20
C ASN A 82 -18.49 -24.77 -13.25
N ASN A 83 -18.85 -24.09 -12.16
CA ASN A 83 -19.85 -23.02 -12.19
C ASN A 83 -19.18 -21.76 -12.73
N THR A 84 -19.53 -21.39 -13.96
CA THR A 84 -18.95 -20.22 -14.62
C THR A 84 -19.76 -18.94 -14.46
N ASN A 85 -20.66 -18.88 -13.48
CA ASN A 85 -21.44 -17.68 -13.19
C ASN A 85 -20.54 -16.57 -12.64
N LEU A 86 -20.47 -15.44 -13.35
CA LEU A 86 -19.68 -14.27 -12.95
C LEU A 86 -20.18 -13.61 -11.66
N GLN A 87 -21.45 -13.80 -11.28
CA GLN A 87 -21.97 -13.36 -9.99
C GLN A 87 -21.23 -14.04 -8.84
N THR A 88 -21.04 -15.36 -8.93
CA THR A 88 -20.32 -16.14 -7.93
C THR A 88 -18.85 -15.69 -7.83
N ALA A 89 -18.24 -15.34 -8.96
CA ALA A 89 -16.89 -14.77 -8.98
C ALA A 89 -16.83 -13.44 -8.21
N ALA A 90 -17.75 -12.52 -8.49
CA ALA A 90 -17.82 -11.21 -7.87
C ALA A 90 -18.08 -11.30 -6.35
N GLN A 91 -19.01 -12.16 -5.94
CA GLN A 91 -19.30 -12.47 -4.53
C GLN A 91 -18.07 -12.97 -3.80
N LEU A 92 -17.38 -13.94 -4.39
CA LEU A 92 -16.21 -14.53 -3.77
C LEU A 92 -15.05 -13.54 -3.70
N ILE A 93 -14.87 -12.68 -4.70
CA ILE A 93 -13.90 -11.57 -4.66
C ILE A 93 -14.24 -10.62 -3.50
N ALA A 94 -15.48 -10.14 -3.43
CA ALA A 94 -15.94 -9.20 -2.40
C ALA A 94 -15.80 -9.78 -0.99
N TYR A 95 -16.10 -11.08 -0.83
CA TYR A 95 -15.84 -11.82 0.39
C TYR A 95 -14.34 -11.87 0.72
N LEU A 96 -13.51 -12.38 -0.19
CA LEU A 96 -12.07 -12.59 0.07
C LEU A 96 -11.33 -11.28 0.39
N THR A 97 -11.62 -10.19 -0.33
CA THR A 97 -11.04 -8.87 -0.05
C THR A 97 -11.62 -8.22 1.19
N GLY A 98 -12.81 -8.67 1.63
CA GLY A 98 -13.61 -8.05 2.69
C GLY A 98 -14.08 -6.65 2.34
N TYR A 99 -14.25 -6.32 1.06
CA TYR A 99 -14.86 -5.04 0.67
C TYR A 99 -16.39 -5.04 0.77
N GLY A 100 -16.98 -6.22 0.99
CA GLY A 100 -18.42 -6.37 1.23
C GLY A 100 -19.28 -6.25 -0.04
N GLU A 101 -20.60 -6.35 0.13
CA GLU A 101 -21.58 -6.43 -0.97
C GLU A 101 -21.54 -5.22 -1.92
N SER A 102 -21.19 -4.04 -1.40
CA SER A 102 -21.02 -2.82 -2.20
C SER A 102 -19.86 -2.90 -3.21
N PHE A 103 -18.95 -3.86 -3.08
CA PHE A 103 -17.90 -4.13 -4.06
C PHE A 103 -18.29 -5.20 -5.10
N GLU A 104 -19.31 -6.00 -4.82
CA GLU A 104 -19.75 -7.09 -5.69
C GLU A 104 -20.26 -6.56 -7.04
N GLU A 105 -21.14 -5.56 -7.03
CA GLU A 105 -21.74 -5.03 -8.26
C GLU A 105 -20.69 -4.37 -9.19
N PRO A 106 -19.78 -3.49 -8.71
CA PRO A 106 -18.69 -2.98 -9.54
C PRO A 106 -17.83 -4.08 -10.18
N VAL A 107 -17.47 -5.11 -9.41
CA VAL A 107 -16.68 -6.25 -9.92
C VAL A 107 -17.46 -7.02 -10.96
N LEU A 108 -18.74 -7.32 -10.71
CA LEU A 108 -19.58 -8.02 -11.67
C LEU A 108 -19.71 -7.27 -12.99
N ASN A 109 -19.99 -5.95 -12.92
CA ASN A 109 -20.12 -5.10 -14.09
C ASN A 109 -18.82 -5.09 -14.89
N PHE A 110 -17.68 -4.99 -14.21
CA PHE A 110 -16.37 -5.11 -14.84
C PHE A 110 -16.18 -6.47 -15.52
N LEU A 111 -16.46 -7.59 -14.85
CA LEU A 111 -16.29 -8.92 -15.44
C LEU A 111 -17.19 -9.10 -16.69
N LYS A 112 -18.44 -8.63 -16.64
CA LYS A 112 -19.37 -8.64 -17.79
C LYS A 112 -18.85 -7.82 -18.97
N GLN A 113 -18.34 -6.61 -18.72
CA GLN A 113 -17.77 -5.76 -19.76
C GLN A 113 -16.48 -6.33 -20.38
N ASN A 114 -15.78 -7.20 -19.65
CA ASN A 114 -14.48 -7.76 -20.04
C ASN A 114 -14.54 -9.25 -20.43
N GLN A 115 -15.74 -9.81 -20.66
CA GLN A 115 -15.94 -11.25 -20.82
C GLN A 115 -15.08 -11.90 -21.92
N LYS A 116 -14.84 -11.20 -23.03
CA LYS A 116 -13.97 -11.69 -24.13
C LYS A 116 -12.52 -11.92 -23.67
N GLU A 117 -12.02 -11.07 -22.78
CA GLU A 117 -10.65 -11.14 -22.27
C GLU A 117 -10.50 -12.15 -21.12
N LEU A 118 -11.59 -12.56 -20.46
CA LEU A 118 -11.54 -13.58 -19.40
C LEU A 118 -10.94 -14.91 -19.90
N SER A 119 -11.06 -15.22 -21.19
CA SER A 119 -10.42 -16.40 -21.80
C SER A 119 -8.90 -16.39 -21.75
N ARG A 120 -8.29 -15.20 -21.62
CA ARG A 120 -6.84 -14.99 -21.49
C ARG A 120 -6.43 -14.66 -20.05
N GLY A 121 -7.39 -14.54 -19.15
CA GLY A 121 -7.20 -14.02 -17.80
C GLY A 121 -7.21 -12.49 -17.76
N VAL A 122 -7.98 -11.95 -16.83
CA VAL A 122 -7.97 -10.51 -16.51
C VAL A 122 -7.43 -10.35 -15.10
N SER A 123 -6.42 -9.49 -14.96
CA SER A 123 -5.88 -9.10 -13.65
C SER A 123 -6.23 -7.65 -13.34
N VAL A 124 -6.77 -7.43 -12.15
CA VAL A 124 -7.12 -6.11 -11.62
C VAL A 124 -6.23 -5.85 -10.40
N LEU A 125 -5.60 -4.67 -10.39
CA LEU A 125 -5.11 -4.05 -9.17
C LEU A 125 -6.26 -3.20 -8.65
N ASP A 126 -6.68 -3.45 -7.42
CA ASP A 126 -7.69 -2.63 -6.76
C ASP A 126 -7.19 -1.19 -6.49
N GLN A 127 -8.11 -0.29 -6.11
CA GLN A 127 -7.90 1.17 -6.12
C GLN A 127 -6.64 1.64 -5.37
N ASP A 128 -6.20 0.90 -4.36
CA ASP A 128 -5.04 1.22 -3.54
C ASP A 128 -3.89 0.24 -3.68
N SER A 129 -3.97 -0.69 -4.64
CA SER A 129 -3.03 -1.80 -4.82
C SER A 129 -2.87 -2.63 -3.54
N GLN A 130 -3.97 -2.96 -2.86
CA GLN A 130 -3.97 -3.87 -1.73
C GLN A 130 -4.08 -5.34 -2.15
N TYR A 131 -4.77 -5.62 -3.26
CA TYR A 131 -4.97 -6.97 -3.75
C TYR A 131 -4.67 -7.09 -5.25
N ASN A 132 -4.01 -8.19 -5.60
CA ASN A 132 -3.94 -8.71 -6.95
C ASN A 132 -5.12 -9.66 -7.15
N ILE A 133 -6.07 -9.26 -7.98
CA ILE A 133 -7.25 -10.08 -8.31
C ILE A 133 -7.07 -10.57 -9.74
N SER A 134 -7.22 -11.87 -9.98
CA SER A 134 -7.19 -12.43 -11.34
C SER A 134 -8.37 -13.35 -11.55
N VAL A 135 -9.07 -13.17 -12.68
CA VAL A 135 -10.20 -14.01 -13.09
C VAL A 135 -9.94 -14.55 -14.48
N VAL A 136 -10.09 -15.86 -14.65
CA VAL A 136 -9.99 -16.55 -15.94
C VAL A 136 -11.25 -17.39 -16.14
N GLN A 137 -11.82 -17.34 -17.34
CA GLN A 137 -12.94 -18.18 -17.72
C GLN A 137 -12.61 -18.85 -19.06
N GLN A 138 -12.28 -20.14 -19.01
CA GLN A 138 -11.85 -20.89 -20.19
C GLN A 138 -12.33 -22.34 -20.11
N SER A 139 -12.74 -22.89 -21.25
CA SER A 139 -13.14 -24.31 -21.38
C SER A 139 -14.18 -24.79 -20.36
N GLY A 140 -15.17 -23.95 -20.08
CA GLY A 140 -16.25 -24.26 -19.12
C GLY A 140 -15.83 -24.21 -17.65
N LEU A 141 -14.65 -23.66 -17.35
CA LEU A 141 -14.14 -23.46 -15.99
C LEU A 141 -13.98 -21.98 -15.68
N LEU A 142 -14.22 -21.63 -14.41
CA LEU A 142 -13.91 -20.34 -13.83
C LEU A 142 -12.78 -20.52 -12.82
N GLY A 143 -11.70 -19.77 -13.01
CA GLY A 143 -10.60 -19.64 -12.07
C GLY A 143 -10.57 -18.22 -11.49
N LEU A 144 -10.34 -18.13 -10.19
CA LEU A 144 -10.17 -16.89 -9.44
C LEU A 144 -8.90 -16.98 -8.60
N SER A 145 -8.14 -15.90 -8.52
CA SER A 145 -7.09 -15.70 -7.53
C SER A 145 -7.27 -14.33 -6.87
N VAL A 146 -7.29 -14.29 -5.54
CA VAL A 146 -7.17 -13.06 -4.75
C VAL A 146 -5.93 -13.18 -3.90
N GLU A 147 -4.99 -12.27 -4.08
CA GLU A 147 -3.70 -12.26 -3.39
C GLU A 147 -3.45 -10.89 -2.75
N ARG A 148 -3.00 -10.89 -1.50
CA ARG A 148 -2.54 -9.69 -0.81
C ARG A 148 -1.33 -9.15 -1.56
N HIS A 149 -1.50 -7.99 -2.18
CA HIS A 149 -0.44 -7.37 -2.94
C HIS A 149 0.66 -6.88 -2.01
N GLN A 150 1.89 -7.31 -2.33
CA GLN A 150 3.11 -6.83 -1.73
C GLN A 150 3.84 -5.99 -2.77
N PHE A 151 3.93 -4.68 -2.53
CA PHE A 151 4.69 -3.80 -3.39
C PHE A 151 6.18 -4.14 -3.27
N PRO A 152 6.92 -4.32 -4.39
CA PRO A 152 8.32 -4.70 -4.33
C PRO A 152 9.13 -3.65 -3.55
N GLU A 153 9.84 -4.09 -2.51
CA GLU A 153 10.59 -3.17 -1.65
C GLU A 153 11.71 -2.44 -2.41
N SER A 154 12.21 -3.04 -3.48
CA SER A 154 13.19 -2.44 -4.40
C SER A 154 12.68 -1.20 -5.13
N THR A 155 11.36 -0.97 -5.16
CA THR A 155 10.76 0.21 -5.78
C THR A 155 10.87 1.44 -4.88
N PHE A 156 11.00 1.26 -3.57
CA PHE A 156 11.22 2.39 -2.66
C PHE A 156 12.67 2.89 -2.78
N PRO A 157 12.90 4.21 -2.89
CA PRO A 157 14.23 4.78 -2.97
C PRO A 157 15.07 4.38 -1.76
N LYS A 158 16.35 4.09 -2.01
CA LYS A 158 17.34 3.85 -0.97
C LYS A 158 17.87 5.19 -0.46
N ASN A 159 18.48 5.20 0.73
CA ASN A 159 19.09 6.41 1.34
C ASN A 159 18.09 7.54 1.62
N VAL A 160 16.87 7.18 2.00
CA VAL A 160 15.86 8.11 2.50
C VAL A 160 16.08 8.41 3.98
N PRO A 161 15.56 9.56 4.48
CA PRO A 161 15.59 9.85 5.90
C PRO A 161 14.98 8.71 6.74
N THR A 162 15.78 8.18 7.65
CA THR A 162 15.48 6.98 8.42
C THR A 162 15.56 7.28 9.91
N TYR A 163 14.62 6.76 10.69
CA TYR A 163 14.65 6.75 12.15
C TYR A 163 14.83 5.31 12.64
N GLY A 164 15.62 5.12 13.70
CA GLY A 164 15.97 3.79 14.23
C GLY A 164 17.22 3.22 13.59
N ASP A 165 17.45 1.92 13.77
CA ASP A 165 18.60 1.22 13.18
C ASP A 165 18.45 1.12 11.66
N PRO A 166 19.32 1.72 10.84
CA PRO A 166 19.23 1.61 9.38
C PRO A 166 19.37 0.17 8.86
N LYS A 167 19.94 -0.74 9.67
CA LYS A 167 20.08 -2.17 9.38
C LYS A 167 18.85 -3.01 9.74
N ALA A 168 17.84 -2.42 10.39
CA ALA A 168 16.59 -3.10 10.65
C ALA A 168 15.98 -3.63 9.34
N LYS A 169 15.57 -4.91 9.34
CA LYS A 169 15.04 -5.58 8.13
C LYS A 169 13.68 -5.05 7.72
N VAL A 170 12.84 -4.72 8.70
CA VAL A 170 11.48 -4.25 8.48
C VAL A 170 11.43 -2.73 8.58
N ALA A 171 10.88 -2.10 7.55
CA ALA A 171 10.66 -0.67 7.50
C ALA A 171 9.16 -0.34 7.54
N ILE A 172 8.77 0.61 8.40
CA ILE A 172 7.54 1.38 8.24
C ILE A 172 7.87 2.54 7.28
N ARG A 173 7.25 2.57 6.10
CA ARG A 173 7.49 3.61 5.09
C ARG A 173 6.31 4.56 5.04
N ILE A 174 6.58 5.84 5.15
CA ILE A 174 5.56 6.90 5.15
C ILE A 174 5.77 7.74 3.91
N LEU A 175 4.88 7.60 2.92
CA LEU A 175 4.80 8.50 1.77
C LEU A 175 3.98 9.72 2.18
N SER A 176 4.66 10.85 2.31
CA SER A 176 4.16 12.01 3.03
C SER A 176 4.23 13.30 2.22
N ASP A 177 3.26 14.16 2.46
CA ASP A 177 3.17 15.52 1.94
C ASP A 177 3.08 16.47 3.13
N TYR A 178 4.00 17.44 3.21
CA TYR A 178 4.07 18.38 4.32
C TYR A 178 2.85 19.30 4.44
N GLN A 179 2.11 19.57 3.37
CA GLN A 179 0.87 20.37 3.35
C GLN A 179 -0.41 19.52 3.45
N CYS A 180 -0.30 18.20 3.50
CA CYS A 180 -1.47 17.36 3.68
C CYS A 180 -1.91 17.34 5.16
N PRO A 181 -3.19 17.69 5.48
CA PRO A 181 -3.68 17.71 6.86
C PRO A 181 -3.69 16.31 7.50
N TYR A 182 -3.86 15.25 6.70
CA TYR A 182 -3.77 13.87 7.20
C TYR A 182 -2.33 13.46 7.51
N CYS A 183 -1.34 13.95 6.76
CA CYS A 183 0.07 13.74 7.08
C CYS A 183 0.44 14.46 8.38
N GLN A 184 -0.01 15.70 8.54
CA GLN A 184 0.16 16.45 9.78
C GLN A 184 -0.45 15.70 10.97
N ARG A 185 -1.66 15.15 10.81
CA ARG A 185 -2.30 14.32 11.84
C ARG A 185 -1.43 13.12 12.18
N LEU A 186 -1.02 12.32 11.19
CA LEU A 186 -0.16 11.16 11.41
C LEU A 186 1.12 11.53 12.17
N ALA A 187 1.82 12.58 11.73
CA ALA A 187 3.06 13.05 12.34
C ALA A 187 2.86 13.48 13.80
N THR A 188 1.76 14.17 14.11
CA THR A 188 1.49 14.73 15.44
C THR A 188 0.82 13.76 16.41
N THR A 189 0.14 12.70 15.92
CA THR A 189 -0.61 11.78 16.79
C THR A 189 0.01 10.39 16.93
N VAL A 190 0.55 9.80 15.85
CA VAL A 190 1.01 8.39 15.89
C VAL A 190 2.52 8.22 15.76
N LEU A 191 3.20 9.10 15.01
CA LEU A 191 4.63 8.92 14.69
C LEU A 191 5.52 8.87 15.93
N SER A 192 5.21 9.66 16.97
CA SER A 192 5.96 9.66 18.23
C SER A 192 5.90 8.30 18.95
N SER A 193 4.75 7.62 18.88
CA SER A 193 4.58 6.27 19.43
C SER A 193 5.39 5.25 18.64
N TRP A 194 5.37 5.31 17.30
CA TRP A 194 6.16 4.42 16.47
C TRP A 194 7.67 4.61 16.68
N LYS A 195 8.15 5.86 16.75
CA LYS A 195 9.55 6.18 17.04
C LYS A 195 10.01 5.55 18.37
N LYS A 196 9.18 5.63 19.44
CA LYS A 196 9.48 5.00 20.74
C LYS A 196 9.56 3.47 20.68
N GLN A 197 8.75 2.84 19.84
CA GLN A 197 8.70 1.38 19.71
C GLN A 197 9.70 0.81 18.70
N ALA A 198 10.31 1.65 17.87
CA ALA A 198 11.16 1.21 16.76
C ALA A 198 12.32 0.31 17.24
N GLY A 199 12.99 0.71 18.32
CA GLY A 199 14.11 -0.05 18.90
C GLY A 199 13.69 -1.41 19.45
N SER A 200 12.62 -1.48 20.23
CA SER A 200 12.15 -2.73 20.85
C SER A 200 11.61 -3.73 19.82
N LEU A 201 11.06 -3.25 18.71
CA LEU A 201 10.51 -4.08 17.64
C LEU A 201 11.56 -4.44 16.57
N GLY A 202 12.77 -3.89 16.64
CA GLY A 202 13.80 -4.11 15.63
C GLY A 202 13.38 -3.61 14.24
N ILE A 203 12.65 -2.49 14.20
CA ILE A 203 12.16 -1.86 12.96
C ILE A 203 12.81 -0.50 12.73
N LYS A 204 12.71 -0.01 11.50
CA LYS A 204 13.03 1.38 11.14
C LYS A 204 11.82 2.11 10.56
N ILE A 205 11.87 3.43 10.59
CA ILE A 205 10.85 4.28 9.98
C ILE A 205 11.50 5.11 8.89
N GLU A 206 10.98 5.03 7.67
CA GLU A 206 11.48 5.73 6.48
C GLU A 206 10.48 6.80 6.04
N HIS A 207 10.95 8.02 5.85
CA HIS A 207 10.16 9.10 5.26
C HIS A 207 10.41 9.19 3.75
N HIS A 208 9.36 9.12 2.96
CA HIS A 208 9.39 9.22 1.52
C HIS A 208 8.59 10.45 1.10
N HIS A 209 9.22 11.39 0.40
CA HIS A 209 8.54 12.60 -0.06
C HIS A 209 7.53 12.27 -1.16
N PHE A 210 6.28 12.66 -0.98
CA PHE A 210 5.23 12.54 -1.99
C PHE A 210 4.40 13.84 -2.06
N PRO A 211 5.02 14.99 -2.41
CA PRO A 211 4.33 16.28 -2.49
C PRO A 211 3.30 16.25 -3.63
N LEU A 212 2.04 16.46 -3.30
CA LEU A 212 0.93 16.45 -4.25
C LEU A 212 0.94 17.75 -5.06
N SER A 213 0.67 17.65 -6.37
CA SER A 213 0.84 18.76 -7.32
C SER A 213 -0.05 19.98 -7.02
N TYR A 214 -1.16 19.78 -6.30
CA TYR A 214 -2.07 20.84 -5.89
C TYR A 214 -1.68 21.51 -4.55
N HIS A 215 -0.59 21.07 -3.92
CA HIS A 215 -0.02 21.66 -2.71
C HIS A 215 1.24 22.49 -3.05
N GLN A 216 1.05 23.79 -3.27
CA GLN A 216 2.09 24.72 -3.74
C GLN A 216 3.38 24.81 -2.88
N ASN A 217 3.27 24.63 -1.57
CA ASN A 217 4.36 24.67 -0.59
C ASN A 217 4.88 23.27 -0.20
N ALA A 218 4.26 22.17 -0.65
CA ALA A 218 4.66 20.82 -0.26
C ALA A 218 6.05 20.43 -0.80
N PHE A 219 6.33 20.75 -2.06
CA PHE A 219 7.63 20.50 -2.68
C PHE A 219 8.73 21.35 -2.03
N PRO A 220 8.57 22.69 -1.84
CA PRO A 220 9.51 23.49 -1.06
C PRO A 220 9.75 22.98 0.37
N ALA A 221 8.72 22.52 1.06
CA ALA A 221 8.86 21.96 2.42
C ALA A 221 9.65 20.63 2.42
N ALA A 222 9.46 19.78 1.41
CA ALA A 222 10.23 18.55 1.23
C ALA A 222 11.73 18.86 0.98
N GLU A 223 12.02 19.84 0.12
CA GLU A 223 13.40 20.31 -0.09
C GLU A 223 14.00 20.90 1.20
N ALA A 224 13.23 21.68 1.94
CA ALA A 224 13.64 22.24 3.23
C ALA A 224 14.01 21.14 4.24
N ALA A 225 13.22 20.07 4.29
CA ALA A 225 13.52 18.91 5.13
C ALA A 225 14.82 18.22 4.72
N GLU A 226 15.10 18.07 3.42
CA GLU A 226 16.39 17.54 2.96
C GLU A 226 17.57 18.49 3.22
N CYS A 227 17.37 19.81 3.13
CA CYS A 227 18.37 20.79 3.54
C CYS A 227 18.70 20.69 5.04
N ALA A 228 17.71 20.37 5.88
CA ALA A 228 17.93 20.06 7.29
C ALA A 228 18.59 18.68 7.48
N ASN A 229 18.23 17.68 6.67
CA ASN A 229 18.84 16.35 6.66
C ASN A 229 20.35 16.41 6.39
N ALA A 230 20.77 17.25 5.43
CA ALA A 230 22.17 17.50 5.11
C ALA A 230 22.99 18.05 6.30
N GLN A 231 22.29 18.56 7.32
CA GLN A 231 22.88 19.06 8.57
C GLN A 231 22.50 18.18 9.79
N GLY A 232 21.98 16.97 9.55
CA GLY A 232 21.67 15.99 10.59
C GLY A 232 20.41 16.27 11.40
N LYS A 233 19.50 17.13 10.90
CA LYS A 233 18.28 17.55 11.61
C LYS A 233 16.99 17.31 10.83
N PHE A 234 16.94 16.21 10.06
CA PHE A 234 15.74 15.88 9.29
C PHE A 234 14.50 15.77 10.19
N TRP A 235 14.55 14.88 11.19
CA TRP A 235 13.36 14.57 12.01
C TRP A 235 12.93 15.76 12.86
N GLU A 236 13.87 16.54 13.39
CA GLU A 236 13.54 17.76 14.13
C GLU A 236 12.92 18.83 13.24
N PHE A 237 13.39 18.97 11.99
CA PHE A 237 12.75 19.86 11.02
C PHE A 237 11.36 19.35 10.62
N THR A 238 11.21 18.06 10.36
CA THR A 238 9.92 17.44 10.05
C THR A 238 8.90 17.68 11.17
N ASP A 239 9.32 17.43 12.42
CA ASP A 239 8.48 17.63 13.60
C ASP A 239 8.10 19.13 13.73
N ALA A 240 9.04 20.06 13.54
CA ALA A 240 8.77 21.50 13.56
C ALA A 240 7.82 21.96 12.43
N ALA A 241 8.01 21.47 11.21
CA ALA A 241 7.21 21.84 10.05
C ALA A 241 5.75 21.38 10.17
N PHE A 242 5.50 20.21 10.77
CA PHE A 242 4.14 19.74 11.05
C PHE A 242 3.50 20.38 12.29
N GLN A 243 4.29 20.87 13.25
CA GLN A 243 3.80 21.60 14.42
C GLN A 243 3.41 23.04 14.10
N ASP A 244 4.29 23.84 13.50
CA ASP A 244 4.00 25.21 13.08
C ASP A 244 3.49 25.22 11.63
N TRP A 245 2.23 24.83 11.43
CA TRP A 245 1.66 24.56 10.11
C TRP A 245 1.09 25.80 9.38
N ASN A 246 1.38 27.01 9.88
CA ASN A 246 0.86 28.25 9.33
C ASN A 246 1.41 28.58 7.93
N TRP A 247 2.63 28.11 7.62
CA TRP A 247 3.28 28.29 6.31
C TRP A 247 2.45 27.70 5.17
N THR A 248 1.60 26.71 5.45
CA THR A 248 0.78 26.03 4.42
C THR A 248 -0.17 26.97 3.69
N LYS A 249 -0.63 28.03 4.35
CA LYS A 249 -1.59 29.01 3.81
C LYS A 249 -0.92 30.23 3.17
N LYS A 250 0.40 30.31 3.26
CA LYS A 250 1.17 31.47 2.77
C LYS A 250 1.56 31.28 1.29
N PRO A 251 1.79 32.37 0.56
CA PRO A 251 2.51 32.33 -0.70
C PRO A 251 3.90 31.68 -0.51
N VAL A 252 4.39 30.98 -1.54
CA VAL A 252 5.68 30.26 -1.50
C VAL A 252 6.83 31.11 -0.95
N PRO A 253 7.05 32.38 -1.37
CA PRO A 253 8.14 33.19 -0.84
C PRO A 253 8.09 33.42 0.67
N ASP A 254 6.89 33.47 1.26
CA ASP A 254 6.72 33.66 2.70
C ASP A 254 6.81 32.35 3.48
N ALA A 255 6.38 31.23 2.88
CA ALA A 255 6.60 29.90 3.43
C ALA A 255 8.11 29.58 3.52
N LEU A 256 8.90 29.96 2.51
CA LEU A 256 10.37 29.80 2.54
C LEU A 256 11.01 30.52 3.73
N LYS A 257 10.56 31.74 4.06
CA LYS A 257 11.02 32.48 5.26
C LYS A 257 10.66 31.76 6.56
N ASP A 258 9.50 31.10 6.61
CA ASP A 258 9.12 30.28 7.76
C ASP A 258 10.07 29.09 7.92
N PHE A 259 10.44 28.41 6.82
CA PHE A 259 11.39 27.29 6.86
C PHE A 259 12.78 27.74 7.32
N SER A 260 13.30 28.88 6.84
CA SER A 260 14.56 29.46 7.32
C SER A 260 14.51 29.80 8.81
N ARG A 261 13.37 30.33 9.30
CA ARG A 261 13.15 30.58 10.73
C ARG A 261 13.15 29.29 11.54
N MET A 262 12.50 28.23 11.06
CA MET A 262 12.51 26.91 11.71
C MET A 262 13.95 26.36 11.78
N ALA A 263 14.71 26.45 10.68
CA ALA A 263 16.10 26.05 10.64
C ALA A 263 16.94 26.81 11.69
N GLY A 264 16.74 28.12 11.83
CA GLY A 264 17.39 28.93 12.86
C GLY A 264 17.03 28.50 14.28
N LYS A 265 15.76 28.21 14.58
CA LYS A 265 15.33 27.67 15.88
C LYS A 265 15.98 26.31 16.20
N LEU A 266 16.22 25.51 15.17
CA LEU A 266 16.90 24.21 15.26
C LEU A 266 18.44 24.32 15.29
N LYS A 267 18.98 25.54 15.35
CA LYS A 267 20.43 25.84 15.38
C LYS A 267 21.18 25.29 14.15
N LEU A 268 20.51 25.24 12.99
CA LEU A 268 21.14 24.95 11.72
C LEU A 268 21.94 26.15 11.20
N ASP A 269 22.90 25.91 10.31
CA ASP A 269 23.54 26.97 9.53
C ASP A 269 22.53 27.48 8.50
N THR A 270 21.88 28.60 8.83
CA THR A 270 20.84 29.19 7.99
C THR A 270 21.37 29.67 6.65
N LYS A 271 22.63 30.10 6.54
CA LYS A 271 23.23 30.47 5.24
C LYS A 271 23.37 29.26 4.33
N LYS A 272 23.82 28.11 4.88
CA LYS A 272 23.86 26.85 4.12
C LYS A 272 22.47 26.36 3.76
N PHE A 273 21.53 26.44 4.69
CA PHE A 273 20.14 26.04 4.50
C PHE A 273 19.45 26.85 3.40
N ASP A 274 19.54 28.18 3.45
CA ASP A 274 18.90 29.09 2.49
C ASP A 274 19.50 28.91 1.09
N ARG A 275 20.82 28.72 1.00
CA ARG A 275 21.47 28.39 -0.28
C ARG A 275 21.00 27.03 -0.83
N CYS A 276 20.88 26.03 0.03
CA CYS A 276 20.39 24.70 -0.36
C CYS A 276 18.98 24.79 -0.96
N LEU A 277 18.09 25.57 -0.33
CA LEU A 277 16.75 25.85 -0.86
C LEU A 277 16.78 26.64 -2.18
N ALA A 278 17.54 27.73 -2.23
CA ALA A 278 17.60 28.60 -3.41
C ALA A 278 18.18 27.89 -4.65
N THR A 279 19.06 26.90 -4.44
CA THR A 279 19.68 26.11 -5.51
C THR A 279 18.92 24.83 -5.83
N HIS A 280 17.81 24.54 -5.12
CA HIS A 280 17.05 23.31 -5.28
C HIS A 280 17.92 22.06 -5.15
N GLN A 281 18.87 22.08 -4.21
CA GLN A 281 19.95 21.09 -4.11
C GLN A 281 19.44 19.64 -4.01
N PHE A 282 18.24 19.44 -3.44
CA PHE A 282 17.64 18.12 -3.21
C PHE A 282 16.39 17.85 -4.05
N LYS A 283 16.13 18.64 -5.08
CA LYS A 283 15.00 18.47 -6.00
C LYS A 283 14.88 17.04 -6.54
N ASP A 284 16.00 16.44 -6.96
CA ASP A 284 16.00 15.10 -7.54
C ASP A 284 15.61 14.02 -6.53
N ARG A 285 16.04 14.17 -5.26
CA ARG A 285 15.64 13.27 -4.17
C ARG A 285 14.14 13.37 -3.89
N VAL A 286 13.58 14.57 -3.89
CA VAL A 286 12.12 14.77 -3.76
C VAL A 286 11.38 14.14 -4.94
N ASN A 287 11.91 14.29 -6.17
CA ASN A 287 11.35 13.68 -7.38
C ASN A 287 11.41 12.15 -7.39
N GLU A 288 12.42 11.52 -6.79
CA GLU A 288 12.49 10.06 -6.65
C GLU A 288 11.34 9.51 -5.79
N GLY A 289 11.04 10.17 -4.67
CA GLY A 289 9.87 9.85 -3.85
C GLY A 289 8.55 10.04 -4.62
N LEU A 290 8.45 11.12 -5.40
CA LEU A 290 7.30 11.39 -6.27
C LEU A 290 7.07 10.26 -7.28
N LYS A 291 8.12 9.84 -8.00
CA LYS A 291 8.08 8.73 -8.97
C LYS A 291 7.65 7.43 -8.30
N THR A 292 8.07 7.20 -7.07
CA THR A 292 7.71 6.00 -6.31
C THR A 292 6.22 5.97 -5.99
N GLY A 293 5.66 7.09 -5.49
CA GLY A 293 4.23 7.19 -5.24
C GLY A 293 3.40 7.04 -6.52
N GLN A 294 3.87 7.57 -7.64
CA GLN A 294 3.24 7.36 -8.96
C GLN A 294 3.32 5.90 -9.43
N ALA A 295 4.46 5.24 -9.28
CA ALA A 295 4.64 3.82 -9.62
C ALA A 295 3.77 2.90 -8.75
N ALA A 296 3.61 3.26 -7.48
CA ALA A 296 2.68 2.63 -6.54
C ALA A 296 1.21 3.02 -6.77
N ARG A 297 0.92 3.90 -7.75
CA ARG A 297 -0.41 4.42 -8.09
C ARG A 297 -1.13 5.00 -6.88
N LEU A 298 -0.39 5.66 -5.99
CA LEU A 298 -0.97 6.28 -4.82
C LEU A 298 -1.90 7.41 -5.22
N THR A 299 -3.09 7.38 -4.63
CA THR A 299 -4.15 8.37 -4.85
C THR A 299 -4.16 9.45 -3.77
N GLY A 300 -3.36 9.29 -2.70
CA GLY A 300 -3.30 10.26 -1.62
C GLY A 300 -2.22 9.99 -0.57
N THR A 301 -2.15 10.94 0.37
CA THR A 301 -1.22 10.93 1.50
C THR A 301 -1.97 11.09 2.84
N PRO A 302 -1.44 10.54 3.95
CA PRO A 302 -0.27 9.67 3.99
C PRO A 302 -0.62 8.29 3.40
N SER A 303 0.34 7.70 2.70
CA SER A 303 0.30 6.27 2.40
C SER A 303 1.37 5.59 3.23
N VAL A 304 0.97 4.59 4.01
CA VAL A 304 1.87 3.89 4.93
C VAL A 304 2.06 2.46 4.44
N TYR A 305 3.29 1.99 4.48
CA TYR A 305 3.64 0.60 4.19
C TYR A 305 4.43 -0.01 5.34
N VAL A 306 4.29 -1.32 5.56
CA VAL A 306 5.18 -2.11 6.40
C VAL A 306 5.82 -3.17 5.51
N GLY A 307 7.15 -3.10 5.35
CA GLY A 307 7.80 -3.82 4.27
C GLY A 307 7.19 -3.40 2.93
N GLY A 308 6.69 -4.37 2.17
CA GLY A 308 5.96 -4.14 0.92
C GLY A 308 4.44 -4.03 1.07
N PHE A 309 3.87 -4.24 2.26
CA PHE A 309 2.41 -4.26 2.46
C PHE A 309 1.86 -2.88 2.78
N LYS A 310 0.89 -2.40 1.99
CA LYS A 310 0.19 -1.13 2.26
C LYS A 310 -0.68 -1.28 3.50
N VAL A 311 -0.58 -0.37 4.46
CA VAL A 311 -1.42 -0.34 5.65
C VAL A 311 -2.79 0.26 5.30
N VAL A 312 -3.86 -0.36 5.79
CA VAL A 312 -5.24 0.12 5.60
C VAL A 312 -5.56 1.21 6.60
N ASP A 313 -5.37 0.93 7.89
CA ASP A 313 -5.55 1.90 8.96
C ASP A 313 -4.31 1.97 9.84
N TYR A 314 -3.53 3.03 9.68
CA TYR A 314 -2.31 3.25 10.47
C TYR A 314 -2.59 3.52 11.96
N ASN A 315 -3.84 3.77 12.35
CA ASN A 315 -4.22 3.86 13.76
C ASN A 315 -4.48 2.48 14.38
N ASN A 316 -4.67 1.45 13.55
CA ASN A 316 -4.86 0.08 13.99
C ASN A 316 -3.51 -0.58 14.31
N TRP A 317 -3.10 -0.48 15.57
CA TRP A 317 -1.83 -1.07 16.01
C TRP A 317 -1.75 -2.60 15.82
N LYS A 318 -2.89 -3.30 15.88
CA LYS A 318 -2.93 -4.74 15.63
C LYS A 318 -2.60 -5.06 14.17
N GLU A 319 -3.07 -4.25 13.23
CA GLU A 319 -2.70 -4.37 11.81
C GLU A 319 -1.20 -4.13 11.62
N MET A 320 -0.67 -3.05 12.20
CA MET A 320 0.75 -2.71 12.13
C MET A 320 1.64 -3.87 12.62
N MET A 321 1.35 -4.42 13.81
CA MET A 321 2.10 -5.55 14.36
C MET A 321 2.00 -6.81 13.50
N THR A 322 0.82 -7.07 12.94
CA THR A 322 0.60 -8.20 12.02
C THR A 322 1.49 -8.08 10.79
N LEU A 323 1.54 -6.89 10.18
CA LEU A 323 2.37 -6.66 8.99
C LEU A 323 3.87 -6.64 9.33
N ILE A 324 4.26 -6.19 10.52
CA ILE A 324 5.66 -6.25 10.99
C ILE A 324 6.09 -7.72 11.06
N GLN A 325 5.30 -8.57 11.72
CA GLN A 325 5.59 -10.01 11.84
C GLN A 325 5.65 -10.70 10.48
N LEU A 326 4.75 -10.34 9.55
CA LEU A 326 4.79 -10.86 8.18
C LEU A 326 6.00 -10.41 7.37
N SER A 327 6.65 -9.32 7.76
CA SER A 327 7.78 -8.72 7.05
C SER A 327 9.15 -9.14 7.61
N GLN A 328 9.20 -9.82 8.76
CA GLN A 328 10.42 -10.39 9.35
C GLN A 328 10.92 -11.61 8.55
#